data_AF-A0A7U6KNP7-F1
#
_entry.id   AF-A0A7U6KNP7-F1
#
_cell.length_a   1.000
_cell.length_b   1.000
_cell.length_c   1.000
_cell.angle_alpha   90.00
_cell.angle_beta   90.00
_cell.angle_gamma   90.00
#
_symmetry.space_group_name_H-M   'P 1'
#
loop_
_entity.id
_entity.type
_entity.pdbx_description
1 polymer ?
#
loop_
_entity_poly.entity_id
_entity_poly.type
_entity_poly.pdbx_seq_one_letter_code
_entity_poly.pdbx_strand_id
1 'polypeptide(L)'
;MGKTTPAERAAVMYKVVSILDQRQDEIVDWLIKESGSTRIKAMVEFSSARAITLEAASFPNRVHGEIRPSNTPWQRKLYLSRAHRSGSSH
;
A
#
# COMPACT_ATOMS: atom_id res chain seq x y z
N MET A 1 10.41 -11.37 -13.47
CA MET A 1 10.54 -10.47 -12.31
C MET A 1 9.43 -10.80 -11.32
N GLY A 2 9.77 -11.31 -10.13
CA GLY A 2 8.79 -11.68 -9.11
C GLY A 2 8.08 -10.45 -8.56
N LYS A 3 6.75 -10.50 -8.49
CA LYS A 3 5.90 -9.43 -7.93
C LYS A 3 6.06 -9.44 -6.41
N THR A 4 6.60 -8.37 -5.83
CA THR A 4 6.71 -8.23 -4.36
C THR A 4 5.35 -8.40 -3.70
N THR A 5 5.29 -9.23 -2.67
CA THR A 5 4.07 -9.53 -1.92
C THR A 5 3.62 -8.31 -1.11
N PRO A 6 2.33 -8.21 -0.75
CA PRO A 6 1.86 -7.16 0.16
C PRO A 6 2.62 -7.10 1.49
N ALA A 7 2.97 -8.26 2.05
CA ALA A 7 3.74 -8.37 3.30
C ALA A 7 5.15 -7.79 3.16
N GLU A 8 5.86 -8.11 2.06
CA GLU A 8 7.18 -7.53 1.79
C GLU A 8 7.11 -6.01 1.61
N ARG A 9 6.08 -5.49 0.94
CA ARG A 9 5.88 -4.04 0.80
C ARG A 9 5.62 -3.37 2.16
N ALA A 10 4.79 -3.97 3.00
CA ALA A 10 4.54 -3.46 4.36
C ALA A 10 5.83 -3.47 5.21
N ALA A 11 6.62 -4.55 5.12
CA ALA A 11 7.87 -4.69 5.86
C ALA A 11 8.89 -3.58 5.50
N VAL A 12 8.97 -3.19 4.22
CA VAL A 12 9.81 -2.06 3.82
C VAL A 12 9.34 -0.76 4.49
N MET A 13 8.03 -0.48 4.51
CA MET A 13 7.50 0.74 5.14
C MET A 13 7.76 0.76 6.66
N TYR A 14 7.60 -0.37 7.35
CA TYR A 14 7.96 -0.46 8.77
C TYR A 14 9.46 -0.23 9.02
N LYS A 15 10.32 -0.73 8.13
CA LYS A 15 11.75 -0.44 8.19
C LYS A 15 12.05 1.05 8.02
N VAL A 16 11.33 1.74 7.13
CA VAL A 16 11.47 3.20 6.96
C VAL A 16 11.05 3.93 8.24
N VAL A 17 9.92 3.57 8.87
CA VAL A 17 9.51 4.15 10.16
C VAL A 17 10.60 3.98 11.22
N SER A 18 11.18 2.78 11.31
CA SER A 18 12.29 2.52 12.25
C SER A 18 13.52 3.39 11.97
N ILE A 19 13.83 3.67 10.70
CA ILE A 19 14.96 4.56 10.34
C ILE A 19 14.63 6.01 10.69
N LEU A 20 13.40 6.46 10.44
CA LEU A 20 12.95 7.79 10.86
C LEU A 20 13.11 7.96 12.38
N ASP A 21 12.68 6.97 13.16
CA ASP A 21 12.81 6.98 14.62
C ASP A 21 14.27 7.05 15.08
N GLN A 22 15.15 6.24 14.49
CA GLN A 22 16.57 6.20 14.84
C GLN A 22 17.32 7.48 14.45
N ARG A 23 16.86 8.19 13.42
CA ARG A 23 17.55 9.35 12.84
C ARG A 23 16.77 10.65 13.01
N GLN A 24 15.82 10.70 13.95
CA GLN A 24 14.97 11.87 14.16
C GLN A 24 15.79 13.17 14.31
N ASP A 25 16.78 13.17 15.20
CA ASP A 25 17.55 14.37 15.51
C ASP A 25 18.35 14.86 14.29
N GLU A 26 18.93 13.93 13.52
CA GLU A 26 19.67 14.25 12.29
C GLU A 26 18.74 14.83 11.22
N ILE A 27 17.56 14.23 11.02
CA ILE A 27 16.59 14.70 10.04
C ILE A 27 16.05 16.08 10.43
N VAL A 28 15.72 16.29 11.71
CA VAL A 28 15.27 17.60 12.22
C VAL A 28 16.37 18.66 12.04
N ASP A 29 17.63 18.31 12.28
CA ASP A 29 18.76 19.23 12.08
C ASP A 29 18.92 19.61 10.59
N TRP A 30 18.80 18.66 9.65
CA TRP A 30 18.78 18.98 8.21
C TRP A 30 17.60 19.85 7.82
N LEU A 31 16.39 19.59 8.34
CA LEU A 31 15.24 20.45 8.08
C LEU A 31 15.49 21.89 8.53
N ILE A 32 16.14 22.10 9.67
CA ILE A 32 16.51 23.44 10.14
C ILE A 32 17.56 24.08 9.22
N LYS A 33 18.63 23.34 8.89
CA LYS A 33 19.77 23.87 8.12
C LYS A 33 19.46 24.14 6.66
N GLU A 34 18.67 23.28 6.01
CA GLU A 34 18.50 23.29 4.56
C GLU A 34 17.20 23.96 4.11
N SER A 35 16.11 23.79 4.87
CA SER A 35 14.80 24.38 4.54
C SER A 35 14.47 25.65 5.31
N GLY A 36 15.36 26.08 6.22
CA GLY A 36 15.14 27.24 7.10
C GLY A 36 14.02 27.03 8.12
N SER A 37 13.68 25.78 8.43
CA SER A 37 12.64 25.48 9.41
C SER A 37 13.08 25.88 10.82
N THR A 38 12.15 26.43 11.61
CA THR A 38 12.38 26.53 13.07
C THR A 38 12.31 25.13 13.69
N ARG A 39 12.90 24.95 14.88
CA ARG A 39 12.89 23.65 15.57
C ARG A 39 11.49 23.06 15.74
N ILE A 40 10.49 23.90 16.04
CA ILE A 40 9.10 23.47 16.21
C ILE A 40 8.52 23.01 14.86
N LYS A 41 8.70 23.80 13.78
CA LYS A 41 8.23 23.43 12.44
C LYS A 41 8.87 22.12 11.95
N ALA A 42 10.18 21.98 12.10
CA ALA A 42 10.90 20.76 11.74
C ALA A 42 10.38 19.52 12.49
N MET A 43 10.07 19.65 13.79
CA MET A 43 9.50 18.56 14.57
C MET A 43 8.09 18.16 14.11
N VAL A 44 7.26 19.14 13.73
CA VAL A 44 5.91 18.89 13.17
C VAL A 44 6.00 18.17 11.82
N GLU A 45 6.90 18.62 10.94
CA GLU A 45 7.14 18.01 9.64
C GLU A 45 7.62 16.56 9.78
N PHE A 46 8.62 16.33 10.64
CA PHE A 46 9.13 14.99 10.94
C PHE A 46 8.02 14.08 11.46
N SER A 47 7.26 14.54 12.47
CA SER A 47 6.18 13.75 13.08
C SER A 47 5.09 13.38 12.07
N SER A 48 4.75 14.33 11.18
CA SER A 48 3.77 14.12 10.12
C SER A 48 4.27 13.10 9.09
N ALA A 49 5.51 13.23 8.62
CA ALA A 49 6.11 12.30 7.67
C ALA A 49 6.16 10.87 8.23
N ARG A 50 6.56 10.73 9.50
CA ARG A 50 6.57 9.44 10.20
C ARG A 50 5.17 8.84 10.30
N ALA A 51 4.18 9.61 10.74
CA ALA A 51 2.81 9.14 10.90
C ALA A 51 2.20 8.69 9.56
N ILE A 52 2.41 9.47 8.49
CA ILE A 52 1.95 9.11 7.13
C ILE A 52 2.61 7.81 6.66
N THR A 53 3.92 7.66 6.89
CA THR A 53 4.65 6.45 6.50
C THR A 53 4.13 5.22 7.25
N LEU A 54 3.87 5.36 8.55
CA LEU A 54 3.31 4.28 9.36
C LEU A 54 1.91 3.88 8.91
N GLU A 55 1.04 4.86 8.62
CA GLU A 55 -0.30 4.59 8.12
C GLU A 55 -0.26 3.86 6.77
N ALA A 56 0.60 4.33 5.85
CA ALA A 56 0.81 3.72 4.55
C ALA A 56 1.32 2.27 4.64
N ALA A 57 2.04 1.90 5.69
CA ALA A 57 2.49 0.52 5.92
C ALA A 57 1.32 -0.49 6.04
N SER A 58 0.14 -0.02 6.46
CA SER A 58 -1.04 -0.88 6.60
C SER A 58 -1.80 -1.11 5.30
N PHE A 59 -1.64 -0.24 4.30
CA PHE A 59 -2.44 -0.24 3.07
C PHE A 59 -2.29 -1.51 2.20
N PRO A 60 -1.09 -2.12 2.05
CA PRO A 60 -0.95 -3.34 1.27
C PRO A 60 -1.89 -4.48 1.72
N ASN A 61 -2.17 -4.56 3.03
CA ASN A 61 -3.08 -5.56 3.59
C ASN A 61 -4.56 -5.14 3.49
N ARG A 62 -4.88 -3.84 3.53
CA ARG A 62 -6.25 -3.32 3.35
C ARG A 62 -6.80 -3.61 1.94
N VAL A 63 -5.95 -3.54 0.91
CA VAL A 63 -6.34 -3.82 -0.49
C VAL A 63 -6.73 -5.30 -0.71
N HIS A 64 -6.24 -6.23 0.12
CA HIS A 64 -6.70 -7.63 0.11
C HIS A 64 -7.98 -7.86 0.94
N GLY A 65 -8.27 -6.99 1.93
CA GLY A 65 -9.46 -7.08 2.76
C GLY A 65 -10.74 -6.58 2.07
N GLU A 66 -10.62 -5.65 1.13
CA GLU A 66 -11.74 -5.18 0.31
C GLU A 66 -11.77 -5.83 -1.08
N ILE A 67 -12.12 -7.12 -1.16
CA ILE A 67 -12.91 -7.56 -2.32
C ILE A 67 -14.34 -7.12 -2.01
N ARG A 68 -14.62 -5.83 -2.23
CA ARG A 68 -16.01 -5.37 -2.26
C ARG A 68 -16.64 -6.09 -3.47
N PRO A 69 -17.68 -6.92 -3.31
CA PRO A 69 -18.38 -7.46 -4.46
C PRO A 69 -18.87 -6.27 -5.29
N SER A 70 -18.21 -6.06 -6.43
CA SER A 70 -18.68 -5.12 -7.43
C SER A 70 -20.09 -5.57 -7.80
N ASN A 71 -21.08 -4.72 -7.51
CA ASN A 71 -22.46 -4.88 -7.96
C ASN A 71 -22.59 -4.52 -9.45
N THR A 72 -21.63 -4.91 -10.29
CA THR A 72 -21.70 -4.69 -11.74
C THR A 72 -22.09 -6.01 -12.40
N PRO A 73 -23.37 -6.22 -12.79
CA PRO A 73 -23.94 -7.55 -12.99
C PRO A 73 -23.46 -8.36 -14.20
N TRP A 74 -22.50 -7.89 -15.00
CA TRP A 74 -22.33 -8.44 -16.35
C TRP A 74 -20.97 -9.05 -16.68
N GLN A 75 -19.95 -8.98 -15.81
CA GLN A 75 -18.63 -9.56 -16.12
C GLN A 75 -18.43 -10.98 -15.57
N ARG A 76 -19.40 -11.86 -15.84
CA ARG A 76 -19.17 -13.31 -15.82
C ARG A 76 -19.49 -13.87 -17.20
N LYS A 77 -18.57 -13.70 -18.15
CA LYS A 77 -18.60 -14.44 -19.41
C LYS A 77 -17.24 -15.07 -19.66
N LEU A 78 -17.31 -16.37 -19.98
CA LEU A 78 -16.26 -17.25 -20.50
C LEU A 78 -15.48 -18.05 -19.45
N TYR A 79 -16.09 -19.13 -18.96
CA TYR A 79 -15.41 -20.42 -18.79
C TYR A 79 -16.46 -21.53 -18.58
N LEU A 80 -17.17 -21.90 -19.65
CA LEU A 80 -17.71 -23.26 -19.86
C LEU A 80 -18.13 -23.37 -21.34
N SER A 81 -17.08 -23.44 -22.15
CA SER A 81 -16.97 -24.31 -23.32
C SER A 81 -18.02 -25.41 -23.40
N ARG A 82 -18.77 -25.41 -24.50
CA ARG A 82 -18.70 -26.52 -25.49
C ARG A 82 -18.88 -27.93 -24.90
N ALA A 83 -20.11 -28.27 -24.53
CA ALA A 83 -20.63 -29.64 -24.48
C ALA A 83 -22.16 -29.52 -24.38
N HIS A 84 -22.91 -29.38 -25.47
CA HIS A 84 -23.35 -30.50 -26.29
C HIS A 84 -24.02 -29.92 -27.55
N ARG A 85 -23.44 -30.18 -28.72
CA ARG A 85 -24.20 -30.25 -29.96
C ARG A 85 -23.96 -31.66 -30.48
N SER A 86 -24.98 -32.52 -30.47
CA SER A 86 -25.24 -33.58 -31.47
C SER A 86 -26.06 -34.75 -30.89
N GLY A 87 -27.14 -35.08 -31.61
CA GLY A 87 -27.84 -36.38 -31.65
C GLY A 87 -29.04 -36.50 -30.73
N SER A 88 -30.21 -37.03 -31.12
CA SER A 88 -30.75 -37.53 -32.39
C SER A 88 -32.23 -37.86 -32.13
N SER A 89 -33.08 -37.72 -33.16
CA SER A 89 -34.36 -38.38 -33.46
C SER A 89 -35.23 -38.97 -32.33
N HIS A 90 -36.52 -38.60 -32.28
CA HIS A 90 -37.67 -39.35 -32.83
C HIS A 90 -38.87 -38.40 -32.96
#